data_AF-A0A226WYT3-F1
#
_entry.id   AF-A0A226WYT3-F1
#
_cell.length_a   1.000
_cell.length_b   1.000
_cell.length_c   1.000
_cell.angle_alpha   90.00
_cell.angle_beta   90.00
_cell.angle_gamma   90.00
#
_symmetry.space_group_name_H-M   'P 1'
#
loop_
_entity.id
_entity.type
_entity.pdbx_description
1 polymer ?
#
loop_
_entity_poly.entity_id
_entity_poly.type
_entity_poly.pdbx_seq_one_letter_code
_entity_poly.pdbx_strand_id
1 'polypeptide(L)' 'MNHRQIETDILHLEQVIGRISADDRIPLSYWRNRVDLVASSALVPAQQSRMQRINVRLEQLEASIGLNCSLI' A
#
# COMPACT_ATOMS: atom_id res chain seq x y z
N MET A 1 -9.54 -9.52 11.71
CA MET A 1 -9.70 -8.09 12.08
C MET A 1 -11.18 -7.73 12.14
N ASN A 2 -11.59 -6.77 12.96
CA ASN A 2 -12.96 -6.24 12.95
C ASN A 2 -13.16 -5.32 11.72
N HIS A 3 -14.36 -5.24 11.15
CA HIS A 3 -14.69 -4.39 9.99
C HIS A 3 -14.25 -2.93 10.16
N ARG A 4 -14.40 -2.37 11.37
CA ARG A 4 -13.94 -0.99 11.68
C ARG A 4 -12.41 -0.84 11.61
N GLN A 5 -11.69 -1.89 12.03
CA GLN A 5 -10.23 -1.90 12.01
C GLN A 5 -9.73 -1.94 10.57
N ILE A 6 -10.32 -2.82 9.74
CA ILE A 6 -10.03 -2.92 8.30
C ILE A 6 -10.25 -1.56 7.63
N GLU A 7 -11.37 -0.91 7.90
CA GLU A 7 -11.69 0.38 7.30
C GLU A 7 -10.67 1.47 7.69
N THR A 8 -10.26 1.47 8.96
CA THR A 8 -9.24 2.39 9.48
C THR A 8 -7.88 2.13 8.82
N ASP A 9 -7.49 0.86 8.69
CA ASP A 9 -6.24 0.48 8.03
C ASP A 9 -6.24 0.85 6.54
N ILE A 10 -7.36 0.65 5.83
CA ILE A 10 -7.50 1.07 4.43
C ILE A 10 -7.39 2.59 4.29
N LEU A 11 -8.08 3.37 5.14
CA LEU A 11 -7.98 4.83 5.13
C LEU A 11 -6.55 5.30 5.36
N HIS A 12 -5.86 4.69 6.31
CA HIS A 12 -4.48 5.01 6.61
C HIS A 12 -3.56 4.70 5.42
N LEU A 13 -3.72 3.52 4.80
CA LEU A 13 -2.96 3.14 3.61
C LEU A 13 -3.21 4.09 2.44
N GLU A 14 -4.45 4.52 2.20
CA GLU A 14 -4.76 5.50 1.14
C GLU A 14 -4.05 6.84 1.37
N GLN A 15 -4.02 7.33 2.62
CA GLN A 15 -3.36 8.59 2.97
C GLN A 15 -1.85 8.50 2.86
N VAL A 16 -1.25 7.43 3.37
CA VAL A 16 0.20 7.23 3.37
C VAL A 16 0.69 6.97 1.95
N ILE A 17 0.15 5.97 1.25
CA ILE A 17 0.57 5.66 -0.13
C ILE A 17 0.31 6.84 -1.08
N GLY A 18 -0.67 7.68 -0.77
CA GLY A 18 -0.93 8.95 -1.46
C GLY A 18 0.16 10.01 -1.30
N ARG A 19 0.99 9.92 -0.26
CA ARG A 19 1.95 10.97 0.14
C ARG A 19 3.41 10.51 0.19
N ILE A 20 3.67 9.22 0.36
CA ILE A 20 5.05 8.72 0.46
C ILE A 20 5.77 8.80 -0.88
N SER A 21 7.08 9.00 -0.79
CA SER A 21 8.04 8.96 -1.89
C SER A 21 8.85 7.67 -1.83
N ALA A 22 9.54 7.35 -2.93
CA ALA A 22 10.55 6.30 -2.98
C ALA A 22 11.66 6.44 -1.91
N ASP A 23 11.92 7.68 -1.44
CA ASP A 23 12.96 8.02 -0.47
C ASP A 23 12.42 8.22 0.96
N ASP A 24 11.22 7.71 1.25
CA ASP A 24 10.65 7.86 2.58
C ASP A 24 11.41 7.02 3.63
N ARG A 25 11.30 7.42 4.90
CA ARG A 25 12.01 6.77 6.03
C ARG A 25 11.58 5.33 6.26
N ILE A 26 10.40 4.97 5.77
CA ILE A 26 9.83 3.63 5.91
C ILE A 26 9.92 2.93 4.55
N PRO A 27 10.61 1.78 4.46
CA PRO A 27 10.84 1.11 3.19
C PRO A 27 9.53 0.62 2.58
N LEU A 28 9.42 0.65 1.24
CA LEU A 28 8.22 0.16 0.55
C LEU A 28 7.86 -1.30 0.88
N SER A 29 8.86 -2.14 1.18
CA SER A 29 8.65 -3.52 1.62
C SER A 29 7.82 -3.63 2.90
N TYR A 30 7.94 -2.66 3.82
CA TYR A 30 7.07 -2.60 5.00
C TYR A 30 5.62 -2.31 4.61
N TRP A 31 5.41 -1.33 3.72
CA TRP A 31 4.07 -1.00 3.24
C TRP A 31 3.44 -2.13 2.42
N ARG A 32 4.23 -2.85 1.63
CA ARG A 32 3.81 -4.06 0.91
C ARG A 32 3.26 -5.11 1.86
N ASN A 33 4.02 -5.45 2.90
CA ASN A 33 3.57 -6.41 3.91
C ASN A 33 2.26 -5.95 4.58
N ARG A 34 2.13 -4.64 4.89
CA ARG A 34 0.90 -4.08 5.46
C ARG A 34 -0.30 -4.19 4.52
N VAL A 35 -0.11 -3.94 3.22
CA VAL A 35 -1.14 -4.12 2.19
C VAL A 35 -1.57 -5.58 2.11
N ASP A 36 -0.63 -6.52 2.10
CA ASP A 36 -0.92 -7.97 2.04
C ASP A 36 -1.71 -8.45 3.28
N LEU A 37 -1.35 -7.98 4.47
CA LEU A 37 -2.08 -8.28 5.70
C LEU A 37 -3.55 -7.83 5.63
N VAL A 38 -3.81 -6.63 5.12
CA VAL A 38 -5.18 -6.11 4.96
C VAL A 38 -5.92 -6.84 3.84
N ALA A 39 -5.23 -7.13 2.73
CA ALA A 39 -5.80 -7.87 1.59
C ALA A 39 -6.17 -9.32 1.94
N SER A 40 -5.47 -9.94 2.88
CA SER A 40 -5.77 -11.28 3.39
C SER A 40 -7.02 -11.35 4.29
N SER A 41 -7.56 -10.19 4.71
CA SER A 41 -8.78 -10.13 5.51
C SER A 41 -10.04 -10.23 4.65
N ALA A 42 -11.18 -10.56 5.27
CA ALA A 42 -12.47 -10.57 4.58
C ALA A 42 -12.91 -9.12 4.23
N LEU A 43 -12.64 -8.70 3.00
CA LEU A 43 -12.97 -7.37 2.48
C LEU A 43 -14.31 -7.37 1.73
N VAL A 44 -15.13 -6.35 1.97
CA VAL A 44 -16.34 -6.12 1.15
C VAL A 44 -15.96 -5.55 -0.22
N PRO A 45 -16.81 -5.64 -1.26
CA PRO A 45 -16.45 -5.20 -2.62
C PRO A 45 -15.92 -3.76 -2.70
N ALA A 46 -16.51 -2.83 -1.95
CA ALA A 46 -16.03 -1.44 -1.90
C ALA A 46 -14.61 -1.31 -1.32
N GLN A 47 -14.26 -2.11 -0.31
CA GLN A 47 -12.92 -2.17 0.28
C GLN A 47 -11.92 -2.80 -0.69
N GLN A 48 -12.32 -3.84 -1.42
CA GLN A 48 -11.48 -4.48 -2.44
C GLN A 48 -11.09 -3.49 -3.55
N SER A 49 -12.05 -2.71 -4.08
CA SER A 49 -11.75 -1.70 -5.11
C SER A 49 -10.77 -0.63 -4.61
N ARG A 50 -10.83 -0.28 -3.33
CA ARG A 50 -9.88 0.67 -2.71
C ARG A 50 -8.49 0.06 -2.58
N MET A 51 -8.42 -1.17 -2.07
CA MET A 51 -7.17 -1.92 -1.94
C MET A 51 -6.47 -2.14 -3.28
N GLN A 52 -7.23 -2.39 -4.36
CA GLN A 52 -6.67 -2.47 -5.70
C GLN A 52 -5.95 -1.19 -6.12
N ARG A 53 -6.54 -0.01 -5.87
CA ARG A 53 -5.89 1.28 -6.19
C ARG A 53 -4.64 1.52 -5.36
N ILE A 54 -4.68 1.15 -4.07
CA ILE A 54 -3.51 1.21 -3.18
C ILE A 54 -2.39 0.33 -3.73
N ASN A 55 -2.72 -0.91 -4.11
CA ASN A 55 -1.73 -1.87 -4.61
C ASN A 55 -1.10 -1.41 -5.93
N VAL A 56 -1.89 -0.93 -6.89
CA VAL A 56 -1.38 -0.37 -8.16
C VAL A 56 -0.42 0.79 -7.92
N ARG A 57 -0.75 1.69 -6.99
CA ARG A 57 0.12 2.82 -6.67
C ARG A 57 1.42 2.39 -5.97
N LEU A 58 1.34 1.40 -5.09
CA LEU A 58 2.52 0.83 -4.44
C LEU A 58 3.43 0.13 -5.45
N GLU A 59 2.87 -0.63 -6.40
CA GLU A 59 3.62 -1.26 -7.49
C GLU A 59 4.35 -0.22 -8.36
N GLN A 60 3.70 0.92 -8.65
CA GLN A 60 4.35 2.02 -9.37
C GLN A 60 5.51 2.64 -8.59
N LEU A 61 5.38 2.78 -7.27
CA LEU A 61 6.45 3.28 -6.41
C LEU A 61 7.60 2.28 -6.30
N GLU A 62 7.32 0.99 -6.19
CA GLU A 62 8.35 -0.04 -6.18
C GLU A 62 9.09 -0.13 -7.51
N ALA A 63 8.37 -0.02 -8.63
CA ALA A 63 8.96 0.03 -9.96
C ALA A 63 9.84 1.27 -10.14
N SER A 64 9.47 2.43 -9.58
CA SER A 64 10.31 3.64 -9.65
C SER A 64 11.60 3.51 -8.84
N ILE A 65 11.57 2.81 -7.69
CA ILE A 65 12.79 2.46 -6.94
C ILE A 65 13.63 1.44 -7.71
N GLY A 66 13.02 0.38 -8.23
CA GLY A 66 13.71 -0.67 -8.99
C GLY A 66 14.40 -0.14 -10.25
N LEU A 67 13.81 0.86 -10.91
CA LEU A 67 14.44 1.59 -12.02
C LEU A 67 15.58 2.50 -11.54
N ASN A 68 15.46 3.10 -10.35
CA ASN A 68 16.52 3.94 -9.76
C ASN A 68 17.76 3.15 -9.29
N CYS A 69 17.65 1.86 -9.01
CA CYS A 69 18.81 1.02 -8.65
C CYS A 69 19.74 0.70 -9.84
N SER A 70 19.40 1.08 -11.08
CA SER A 70 20.24 0.85 -12.27
C SER A 70 21.18 2.02 -12.63
N LEU A 71 21.27 3.07 -11.80
CA LEU A 71 22.00 4.31 -12.12
C LEU A 71 23.09 4.69 -11.09
N ILE A 72 23.69 3.70 -10.40
CA ILE A 72 24.89 3.92 -9.56
C ILE A 72 26.00 2.97 -10.00
#